data_AF-A0A1J3IIT8-F1
#
_entry.id   AF-A0A1J3IIT8-F1
#
_cell.length_a   1.000
_cell.length_b   1.000
_cell.length_c   1.000
_cell.angle_alpha   90.00
_cell.angle_beta   90.00
_cell.angle_gamma   90.00
#
_symmetry.space_group_name_H-M   'P 1'
#
loop_
_entity.id
_entity.type
_entity.pdbx_description
1 polymer ?
#
loop_
_entity_poly.entity_id
_entity_poly.type
_entity_poly.pdbx_seq_one_letter_code
_entity_poly.pdbx_strand_id
1 'polypeptide(L)'
;LKKESSSPSTSIQFGNIVLQRLVSKRCRASDEILDNGAIVCEEESKPAVCGIRAIWVSPSNRRKGFATRLLDTTRQSFRNGCVLEKSQLAFSQPSTMGRAFGSHYFGTSLFLVYKASLSSVAGPIP
;
A
#
# COMPACT_ATOMS: atom_id res chain seq x y z
N LEU A 1 -12.52 31.16 15.63
CA LEU A 1 -12.67 30.10 14.58
C LEU A 1 -12.42 28.75 15.23
N LYS A 2 -13.45 27.90 15.36
CA LYS A 2 -13.29 26.53 15.88
C LYS A 2 -12.57 25.68 14.83
N LYS A 3 -11.41 25.13 15.20
CA LYS A 3 -10.64 24.21 14.36
C LYS A 3 -11.26 22.82 14.54
N GLU A 4 -12.06 22.40 13.58
CA GLU A 4 -12.66 21.07 13.56
C GLU A 4 -11.56 20.03 13.30
N SER A 5 -11.18 19.28 14.33
CA SER A 5 -10.29 18.14 14.23
C SER A 5 -11.07 16.96 13.64
N SER A 6 -11.20 16.92 12.31
CA SER A 6 -11.81 15.78 11.62
C SER A 6 -10.86 14.58 11.72
N SER A 7 -11.28 13.56 12.48
CA SER A 7 -10.58 12.27 12.55
C SER A 7 -10.36 11.70 11.14
N PRO A 8 -9.20 11.11 10.84
CA PRO A 8 -8.95 10.58 9.50
C PRO A 8 -9.99 9.51 9.15
N SER A 9 -10.77 9.76 8.09
CA SER A 9 -11.76 8.81 7.60
C SER A 9 -11.10 7.45 7.37
N THR A 10 -11.65 6.43 8.02
CA THR A 10 -11.11 5.06 8.01
C THR A 10 -11.67 4.26 6.83
N SER A 11 -12.67 4.78 6.11
CA SER A 11 -13.25 4.16 4.93
C SER A 11 -13.17 5.08 3.71
N ILE A 12 -12.94 4.49 2.54
CA ILE A 12 -13.03 5.17 1.24
C ILE A 12 -14.02 4.39 0.39
N GLN A 13 -15.06 5.07 -0.11
CA GLN A 13 -16.10 4.45 -0.94
C GLN A 13 -15.83 4.67 -2.42
N PHE A 14 -15.93 3.59 -3.22
CA PHE A 14 -15.83 3.57 -4.67
C PHE A 14 -17.06 2.84 -5.22
N GLY A 15 -18.12 3.61 -5.55
CA GLY A 15 -19.41 3.03 -5.96
C GLY A 15 -20.01 2.18 -4.84
N ASN A 16 -20.19 0.88 -5.09
CA ASN A 16 -20.67 -0.10 -4.11
C ASN A 16 -19.56 -0.77 -3.28
N ILE A 17 -18.31 -0.32 -3.40
CA ILE A 17 -17.16 -0.90 -2.72
C ILE A 17 -16.71 0.05 -1.62
N VAL A 18 -16.54 -0.46 -0.40
CA VAL A 18 -16.00 0.31 0.73
C VAL A 18 -14.65 -0.27 1.09
N LEU A 19 -13.58 0.50 0.87
CA LEU A 19 -12.24 0.17 1.35
C LEU A 19 -12.10 0.68 2.77
N GLN A 20 -12.20 -0.21 3.75
CA GLN A 20 -11.97 0.12 5.15
C GLN A 20 -10.50 -0.14 5.52
N ARG A 21 -9.81 0.89 6.00
CA ARG A 21 -8.53 0.79 6.68
C ARG A 21 -8.74 0.02 7.98
N LEU A 22 -8.42 -1.26 7.98
CA LEU A 22 -8.33 -2.02 9.23
C LEU A 22 -7.00 -1.70 9.91
N VAL A 23 -7.07 -1.28 11.17
CA VAL A 23 -5.91 -1.07 12.05
C VAL A 23 -5.94 -2.18 13.08
N SER A 24 -5.21 -3.26 12.84
CA SER A 24 -5.02 -4.27 13.89
C SER A 24 -4.09 -3.67 14.94
N LYS A 25 -4.54 -3.62 16.21
CA LYS A 25 -3.60 -3.46 17.33
C LYS A 25 -2.67 -4.68 17.31
N ARG A 26 -1.36 -4.45 17.47
CA ARG A 26 -0.32 -5.49 17.33
C ARG A 26 -0.68 -6.73 18.17
N CYS A 27 -0.70 -7.91 17.54
CA CYS A 27 -0.23 -9.09 18.24
C CYS A 27 1.30 -9.04 18.20
N ARG A 28 1.95 -9.24 19.36
CA ARG A 28 3.39 -9.52 19.39
C ARG A 28 3.62 -10.73 18.49
N ALA A 29 4.66 -10.67 17.66
CA ALA A 29 4.97 -11.77 16.75
C ALA A 29 5.14 -13.06 17.57
N SER A 30 4.19 -13.98 17.45
CA SER A 30 4.46 -15.39 17.69
C SER A 30 4.89 -15.98 16.37
N ASP A 31 6.06 -16.59 16.45
CA ASP A 31 6.75 -17.35 15.42
C ASP A 31 5.92 -18.60 15.10
N GLU A 32 5.21 -18.59 13.97
CA GLU A 32 4.50 -19.75 13.44
C GLU A 32 5.03 -19.98 12.02
N ILE A 33 6.07 -20.81 11.94
CA ILE A 33 6.63 -21.36 10.72
C ILE A 33 5.64 -22.41 10.19
N LEU A 34 4.82 -21.99 9.24
CA LEU A 34 4.41 -22.80 8.10
C LEU A 34 4.94 -22.08 6.85
N ASP A 35 4.91 -22.73 5.71
CA ASP A 35 5.24 -22.19 4.39
C ASP A 35 4.31 -21.00 3.98
N ASN A 36 4.48 -19.80 4.56
CA ASN A 36 3.35 -18.91 4.96
C ASN A 36 3.16 -17.54 4.27
N GLY A 37 3.80 -17.24 3.13
CA GLY A 37 3.55 -15.95 2.43
C GLY A 37 3.92 -14.70 3.22
N ALA A 38 4.89 -14.82 4.14
CA ALA A 38 5.51 -13.70 4.85
C ALA A 38 6.22 -12.76 3.87
N ILE A 39 6.18 -11.46 4.17
CA ILE A 39 6.92 -10.44 3.40
C ILE A 39 8.27 -10.26 4.08
N VAL A 40 9.33 -10.68 3.41
CA VAL A 40 10.72 -10.47 3.84
C VAL A 40 11.24 -9.20 3.18
N CYS A 41 11.77 -8.28 3.98
CA CYS A 41 12.38 -7.05 3.51
C CYS A 41 13.89 -7.11 3.69
N GLU A 42 14.62 -6.43 2.81
CA GLU A 42 16.02 -6.10 3.08
C GLU A 42 16.13 -5.24 4.35
N GLU A 43 17.26 -5.35 5.05
CA GLU A 43 17.54 -4.56 6.27
C GLU A 43 17.64 -3.06 5.95
N GLU A 44 18.20 -2.73 4.79
CA GLU A 44 18.36 -1.34 4.34
C GLU A 44 17.06 -0.78 3.75
N SER A 45 16.61 0.37 4.25
CA SER A 45 15.45 1.07 3.73
C SER A 45 15.77 1.79 2.43
N LYS A 46 14.99 1.53 1.38
CA LYS A 46 15.08 2.22 0.09
C LYS A 46 14.08 3.37 -0.01
N PRO A 47 14.45 4.53 -0.60
CA PRO A 47 13.54 5.65 -0.75
C PRO A 47 12.41 5.30 -1.74
N ALA A 48 11.18 5.67 -1.38
CA ALA A 48 10.01 5.59 -2.25
C ALA A 48 9.35 6.98 -2.33
N VAL A 49 8.76 7.30 -3.48
CA VAL A 49 8.09 8.60 -3.71
C VAL A 49 6.58 8.45 -3.56
N CYS A 50 6.01 7.33 -4.02
CA CYS A 50 4.57 7.10 -4.01
C CYS A 50 4.23 5.77 -3.33
N GLY A 51 3.41 5.85 -2.28
CA GLY A 51 2.87 4.69 -1.57
C GLY A 51 1.50 4.28 -2.13
N ILE A 52 1.41 3.11 -2.75
CA ILE A 52 0.16 2.50 -3.17
C ILE A 52 -0.50 1.85 -1.96
N ARG A 53 -1.49 2.55 -1.40
CA ARG A 53 -2.22 2.09 -0.21
C ARG A 53 -3.17 0.93 -0.51
N ALA A 54 -3.80 0.97 -1.68
CA ALA A 54 -4.69 -0.08 -2.16
C ALA A 54 -4.78 0.01 -3.68
N ILE A 55 -4.91 -1.15 -4.32
CA ILE A 55 -5.27 -1.26 -5.73
C ILE A 55 -6.27 -2.40 -5.86
N TRP A 56 -7.32 -2.17 -6.64
CA TRP A 56 -8.39 -3.14 -6.82
C TRP A 56 -8.92 -3.09 -8.24
N VAL A 57 -9.27 -4.27 -8.76
CA VAL A 57 -9.97 -4.46 -10.02
C VAL A 57 -11.05 -5.51 -9.81
N SER A 58 -12.24 -5.26 -10.34
CA SER A 58 -13.37 -6.20 -10.21
C SER A 58 -13.02 -7.56 -10.78
N PRO A 59 -13.49 -8.67 -10.16
CA PRO A 59 -13.16 -10.03 -10.62
C PRO A 59 -13.31 -10.22 -12.14
N SER A 60 -14.43 -9.76 -12.71
CA SER A 60 -14.76 -9.86 -14.14
C SER A 60 -13.85 -9.04 -15.07
N ASN A 61 -13.05 -8.12 -14.51
CA ASN A 61 -12.12 -7.26 -15.24
C ASN A 61 -10.65 -7.56 -14.92
N ARG A 62 -10.36 -8.57 -14.10
CA ARG A 62 -8.98 -8.99 -13.85
C ARG A 62 -8.32 -9.49 -15.12
N ARG A 63 -6.99 -9.40 -15.16
CA ARG A 63 -6.14 -9.85 -16.29
C ARG A 63 -6.40 -9.15 -17.63
N LYS A 64 -7.16 -8.05 -17.65
CA LYS A 64 -7.38 -7.18 -18.83
C LYS A 64 -6.51 -5.91 -18.84
N GLY A 65 -5.47 -5.85 -18.01
CA GLY A 65 -4.53 -4.71 -17.97
C GLY A 65 -4.96 -3.49 -17.15
N PHE A 66 -6.16 -3.47 -16.55
CA PHE A 66 -6.63 -2.31 -15.78
C PHE A 66 -5.73 -1.93 -14.59
N ALA A 67 -5.25 -2.91 -13.83
CA ALA A 67 -4.35 -2.65 -12.69
C ALA A 67 -3.03 -2.00 -13.13
N THR A 68 -2.46 -2.48 -14.25
CA THR A 68 -1.27 -1.88 -14.88
C THR A 68 -1.55 -0.44 -15.28
N ARG A 69 -2.66 -0.20 -15.99
CA ARG A 69 -3.05 1.16 -16.43
C ARG A 69 -3.27 2.11 -15.27
N LEU A 70 -3.84 1.64 -14.15
CA LEU A 70 -4.00 2.45 -12.93
C LEU A 70 -2.64 2.90 -12.38
N LEU A 71 -1.65 1.99 -12.31
CA LEU A 71 -0.31 2.33 -11.84
C LEU A 71 0.44 3.23 -12.81
N ASP A 72 0.37 2.98 -14.12
CA ASP A 72 1.03 3.83 -15.11
C ASP A 72 0.45 5.24 -15.11
N THR A 73 -0.87 5.37 -14.97
CA THR A 73 -1.52 6.68 -14.82
C THR A 73 -1.06 7.36 -13.53
N THR A 74 -1.01 6.62 -12.42
CA THR A 74 -0.50 7.15 -11.14
C THR A 74 0.93 7.66 -11.29
N ARG A 75 1.81 6.91 -11.95
CA ARG A 75 3.21 7.32 -12.20
C ARG A 75 3.30 8.62 -12.99
N GLN A 76 2.41 8.81 -13.95
CA GLN A 76 2.38 10.01 -14.81
C GLN A 76 1.77 11.22 -14.11
N SER A 77 0.81 11.02 -13.19
CA SER A 77 0.03 12.12 -12.60
C SER A 77 0.41 12.49 -11.17
N PHE A 78 1.15 11.65 -10.44
CA PHE A 78 1.39 11.84 -9.00
C PHE A 78 2.23 13.08 -8.69
N ARG A 79 3.21 13.39 -9.54
CA ARG A 79 4.09 14.55 -9.39
C ARG A 79 4.12 15.32 -10.70
N ASN A 80 3.65 16.57 -10.70
CA ASN A 80 3.61 17.40 -11.90
C ASN A 80 5.00 17.49 -12.57
N GLY A 81 5.03 17.26 -13.88
CA GLY A 81 6.24 17.38 -14.70
C GLY A 81 7.22 16.20 -14.59
N CYS A 82 6.91 15.15 -13.83
CA CYS A 82 7.78 13.98 -13.67
C CYS A 82 6.98 12.68 -13.73
N VAL A 83 7.37 11.77 -14.62
CA VAL A 83 6.89 10.39 -14.59
C VAL A 83 7.70 9.62 -13.56
N LEU A 84 7.03 9.04 -12.56
CA LEU A 84 7.71 8.22 -11.56
C LEU A 84 8.26 6.94 -12.18
N GLU A 85 9.44 6.52 -11.75
CA GLU A 85 9.96 5.19 -12.05
C GLU A 85 9.26 4.12 -11.24
N LYS A 86 9.24 2.88 -11.76
CA LYS A 86 8.65 1.74 -11.04
C LYS A 86 9.31 1.54 -9.66
N SER A 87 10.62 1.73 -9.58
CA SER A 87 11.40 1.65 -8.32
C SER A 87 10.99 2.70 -7.28
N GLN A 88 10.23 3.73 -7.65
CA GLN A 88 9.75 4.77 -6.74
C GLN A 88 8.36 4.48 -6.17
N LEU A 89 7.73 3.38 -6.56
CA LEU A 89 6.45 2.93 -6.05
C LEU A 89 6.65 1.90 -4.94
N ALA A 90 5.93 2.07 -3.83
CA ALA A 90 5.89 1.10 -2.74
C ALA A 90 4.46 0.67 -2.40
N PHE A 91 4.23 -0.61 -2.11
CA PHE A 91 2.90 -1.10 -1.70
C PHE A 91 2.78 -1.21 -0.18
N SER A 92 1.61 -0.87 0.36
CA SER A 92 1.30 -1.27 1.74
C SER A 92 0.86 -2.73 1.78
N GLN A 93 1.67 -3.58 2.43
CA GLN A 93 1.32 -4.96 2.79
C GLN A 93 0.54 -5.72 1.69
N PRO A 94 1.18 -6.05 0.54
CA PRO A 94 0.49 -6.68 -0.58
C PRO A 94 -0.11 -8.05 -0.23
N SER A 95 -1.37 -8.26 -0.63
CA SER A 95 -2.04 -9.57 -0.59
C SER A 95 -1.35 -10.57 -1.54
N THR A 96 -1.68 -11.85 -1.47
CA THR A 96 -1.15 -12.87 -2.40
C THR A 96 -1.38 -12.49 -3.87
N MET A 97 -2.58 -12.01 -4.22
CA MET A 97 -2.87 -11.47 -5.55
C MET A 97 -2.08 -10.19 -5.85
N GLY A 98 -1.91 -9.32 -4.86
CA GLY A 98 -1.11 -8.10 -4.97
C GLY A 98 0.36 -8.40 -5.25
N ARG A 99 0.94 -9.43 -4.62
CA ARG A 99 2.31 -9.89 -4.87
C ARG A 99 2.45 -10.43 -6.29
N ALA A 100 1.54 -11.31 -6.72
CA ALA A 100 1.56 -11.85 -8.08
C ALA A 100 1.44 -10.75 -9.15
N PHE A 101 0.55 -9.77 -8.92
CA PHE A 101 0.45 -8.60 -9.78
C PHE A 101 1.71 -7.74 -9.75
N GLY A 102 2.27 -7.47 -8.55
CA GLY A 102 3.52 -6.74 -8.38
C GLY A 102 4.65 -7.38 -9.16
N SER A 103 4.87 -8.69 -9.00
CA SER A 103 5.93 -9.41 -9.72
C SER A 103 5.82 -9.28 -11.23
N HIS A 104 4.60 -9.37 -11.77
CA HIS A 104 4.36 -9.15 -13.19
C HIS A 104 4.61 -7.69 -13.60
N TYR A 105 4.14 -6.72 -12.80
CA TYR A 105 4.26 -5.31 -13.12
C TYR A 105 5.70 -4.79 -13.04
N PHE A 106 6.47 -5.21 -12.03
CA PHE A 106 7.87 -4.82 -11.82
C PHE A 106 8.86 -5.67 -12.63
N GLY A 107 8.45 -6.82 -13.14
CA GLY A 107 9.34 -7.79 -13.79
C GLY A 107 10.24 -8.54 -12.81
N THR A 108 10.00 -8.41 -11.51
CA THR A 108 10.77 -9.03 -10.44
C THR A 108 9.90 -9.23 -9.19
N SER A 109 10.19 -10.25 -8.39
CA SER A 109 9.57 -10.44 -7.07
C SER A 109 10.04 -9.41 -6.03
N LEU A 110 11.12 -8.68 -6.32
CA LEU A 110 11.71 -7.67 -5.43
C LEU A 110 11.17 -6.28 -5.78
N PHE A 111 10.16 -5.82 -5.04
CA PHE A 111 9.61 -4.47 -5.18
C PHE A 111 9.37 -3.84 -3.80
N LEU A 112 9.29 -2.51 -3.75
CA LEU A 112 9.22 -1.81 -2.48
C LEU A 112 7.89 -2.04 -1.77
N VAL A 113 7.97 -2.21 -0.47
CA VAL A 113 6.82 -2.33 0.44
C VAL A 113 7.02 -1.38 1.61
N TYR A 114 5.92 -0.88 2.17
CA TYR A 114 5.98 -0.04 3.38
C TYR A 114 4.96 -0.49 4.42
N LYS A 115 5.30 -0.22 5.69
CA LYS A 115 4.38 -0.34 6.82
C LYS A 115 3.87 1.06 7.17
N ALA A 116 2.56 1.24 7.16
CA ALA A 116 1.95 2.44 7.70
C ALA A 116 2.01 2.38 9.23
N SER A 117 3.06 2.91 9.84
CA SER A 117 3.07 3.14 11.28
C SER A 117 2.09 4.27 11.60
N LEU A 118 1.06 3.96 12.39
CA LEU A 118 0.36 5.01 13.12
C LEU A 118 1.27 5.33 14.31
N SER A 119 1.82 6.53 14.34
CA SER A 119 2.40 7.07 15.56
C SER A 119 1.27 7.12 16.59
N SER A 120 1.30 6.20 17.55
CA SER A 120 0.66 6.48 18.84
C SER A 120 1.49 7.63 19.40
N VAL A 121 0.93 8.82 19.45
CA VAL A 121 1.47 9.90 20.27
C VAL A 121 1.41 9.43 21.72
N ALA A 122 2.46 8.75 22.15
CA ALA A 122 2.72 8.38 23.54
C ALA A 122 3.93 9.21 23.96
N GLY A 123 3.69 10.50 24.18
CA GLY A 123 4.58 11.38 24.92
C GLY A 123 3.71 12.14 25.92
N PRO A 124 4.15 12.31 27.18
CA PRO A 124 3.41 13.11 28.14
C PRO A 124 3.37 14.56 27.66
N ILE A 125 2.18 15.15 27.67
CA ILE A 125 1.98 16.58 27.44
C ILE A 125 2.54 17.28 28.69
N PRO A 126 3.47 18.26 28.56
CA PRO A 126 3.92 19.07 29.68
C PRO A 126 2.79 19.97 30.23
#